data_AF-A0A3D4B7E2-F1
#
_entry.id   AF-A0A3D4B7E2-F1
#
_cell.length_a   1.000
_cell.length_b   1.000
_cell.length_c   1.000
_cell.angle_alpha   90.00
_cell.angle_beta   90.00
_cell.angle_gamma   90.00
#
_symmetry.space_group_name_H-M   'P 1'
#
loop_
_entity.id
_entity.type
_entity.pdbx_description
1 polymer ?
#
loop_
_entity_poly.entity_id
_entity_poly.type
_entity_poly.pdbx_seq_one_letter_code
_entity_poly.pdbx_strand_id
1 'polypeptide(L)' 'EYLDRDIKEMLPFLRLYWQHVQPRDQDWRSPKEKEESQGALLAYETREFKESVAYLKEIGAV' A
#
# COMPACT_ATOMS: atom_id res chain seq x y z
N GLU A 1 32.70 -5.56 -4.48
CA GLU A 1 32.26 -4.40 -3.66
C GLU A 1 31.11 -3.73 -4.37
N TYR A 2 30.05 -3.36 -3.65
CA TYR A 2 29.06 -2.44 -4.18
C TYR A 2 29.62 -1.02 -4.01
N LEU A 3 29.64 -0.23 -5.08
CA LEU A 3 30.04 1.18 -5.00
C LEU A 3 29.10 1.91 -4.03
N ASP A 4 29.67 2.70 -3.13
CA ASP A 4 28.89 3.59 -2.27
C ASP A 4 28.07 4.52 -3.16
N ARG A 5 26.74 4.41 -3.08
CA ARG A 5 25.83 5.28 -3.83
C ARG A 5 25.73 6.62 -3.12
N ASP A 6 25.93 7.72 -3.84
CA ASP A 6 25.71 9.06 -3.28
C ASP A 6 24.21 9.21 -2.96
N ILE A 7 23.89 9.55 -1.71
CA ILE A 7 22.52 9.78 -1.25
C ILE A 7 21.78 10.82 -2.13
N LYS A 8 22.51 11.75 -2.76
CA LYS A 8 21.93 12.74 -3.68
C LYS A 8 21.26 12.10 -4.89
N GLU A 9 21.77 10.95 -5.37
CA GLU A 9 21.18 10.18 -6.46
C GLU A 9 19.88 9.50 -6.03
N MET A 10 19.70 9.25 -4.73
CA MET A 10 18.49 8.66 -4.15
C MET A 10 17.42 9.70 -3.80
N LEU A 11 17.77 10.99 -3.70
CA LEU A 11 16.84 12.06 -3.29
C LEU A 11 15.57 12.14 -4.15
N PRO A 12 15.59 12.00 -5.50
CA PRO A 12 14.36 12.01 -6.29
C PRO A 12 13.43 10.84 -5.94
N PHE A 13 14.00 9.65 -5.73
CA PHE A 13 13.25 8.47 -5.31
C PHE A 13 12.68 8.63 -3.90
N LEU A 14 13.49 9.14 -2.96
CA LEU A 14 13.05 9.39 -1.59
C LEU A 14 11.94 10.45 -1.52
N ARG A 15 12.00 11.48 -2.36
CA ARG A 15 10.93 12.49 -2.46
C ARG A 15 9.64 11.90 -3.02
N LEU A 16 9.73 11.09 -4.08
CA LEU A 16 8.57 10.39 -4.63
C LEU A 16 7.96 9.46 -3.57
N TYR A 17 8.79 8.67 -2.91
CA TYR A 17 8.36 7.79 -1.82
C TYR A 17 7.66 8.60 -0.73
N TRP A 18 8.28 9.69 -0.26
CA TRP A 18 7.73 10.55 0.78
C TRP A 18 6.36 11.14 0.44
N GLN A 19 6.07 11.42 -0.84
CA GLN A 19 4.76 11.89 -1.29
C GLN A 19 3.67 10.82 -1.17
N HIS A 20 4.05 9.54 -1.13
CA HIS A 20 3.15 8.39 -0.97
C HIS A 20 3.23 7.76 0.43
N VAL A 21 4.10 8.27 1.32
CA VAL A 21 4.16 7.82 2.71
C VAL A 21 2.89 8.25 3.41
N GLN A 22 2.16 7.28 3.94
CA GLN A 22 0.97 7.51 4.73
C GLN A 22 1.33 8.10 6.12
N PRO A 23 0.44 8.87 6.75
CA PRO A 23 0.71 9.49 8.05
C PRO A 23 1.10 8.48 9.12
N ARG A 24 2.12 8.83 9.93
CA ARG A 24 2.65 7.97 10.98
C ARG A 24 1.61 7.60 12.04
N ASP A 25 0.68 8.49 12.32
CA ASP A 25 -0.31 8.34 13.39
C ASP A 25 -1.56 7.54 12.95
N GLN A 26 -1.62 7.13 11.69
CA GLN A 26 -2.72 6.32 11.19
C GLN A 26 -2.44 4.83 11.44
N ASP A 27 -3.42 4.11 11.98
CA ASP A 27 -3.30 2.66 12.16
C ASP A 27 -3.64 1.92 10.85
N TRP A 28 -2.58 1.64 10.09
CA TRP A 28 -2.60 0.98 8.78
C TRP A 28 -2.71 -0.54 8.84
N ARG A 29 -2.77 -1.13 10.03
CA ARG A 29 -2.98 -2.58 10.17
C ARG A 29 -4.35 -2.95 9.61
N SER A 30 -4.36 -3.98 8.76
CA SER A 30 -5.57 -4.63 8.28
C SER A 30 -6.39 -5.21 9.44
N PRO A 31 -7.69 -5.48 9.25
CA PRO A 31 -8.50 -6.15 10.27
C PRO A 31 -7.88 -7.47 10.76
N LYS A 32 -7.15 -8.19 9.89
CA LYS A 32 -6.40 -9.39 10.25
C LYS A 32 -5.27 -9.11 11.25
N GLU A 33 -4.48 -8.07 11.00
CA GLU A 33 -3.37 -7.65 11.88
C GLU A 33 -3.86 -7.01 13.19
N LYS A 34 -5.12 -6.58 13.23
CA LYS A 34 -5.81 -6.08 14.41
C LYS A 34 -6.55 -7.17 15.20
N GLU A 35 -6.49 -8.42 14.74
CA GLU A 35 -7.24 -9.55 15.32
C GLU A 35 -8.74 -9.25 15.45
N GLU A 36 -9.29 -8.51 14.47
CA GLU A 36 -10.71 -8.17 14.46
C GLU A 36 -11.60 -9.40 14.21
N SER A 37 -12.90 -9.22 14.41
CA SER A 37 -13.88 -10.28 14.20
C SER A 37 -13.86 -10.83 12.76
N GLN A 38 -14.23 -12.11 12.61
CA GLN A 38 -14.35 -12.76 11.30
C GLN A 38 -15.28 -12.00 10.33
N GLY A 39 -16.34 -11.37 10.85
CA GLY A 39 -17.26 -10.56 10.05
C GLY A 39 -16.60 -9.29 9.50
N ALA A 40 -15.79 -8.62 10.32
CA ALA A 40 -15.03 -7.44 9.91
C ALA A 40 -13.96 -7.79 8.86
N LEU A 41 -13.28 -8.94 9.04
CA LEU A 41 -12.32 -9.44 8.07
C LEU A 41 -12.97 -9.74 6.72
N LEU A 42 -14.10 -10.46 6.71
CA LEU A 42 -14.81 -10.80 5.48
C LEU A 42 -15.31 -9.56 4.73
N ALA A 43 -15.83 -8.57 5.46
CA ALA A 43 -16.30 -7.32 4.87
C ALA A 43 -15.15 -6.54 4.21
N TYR A 44 -14.00 -6.48 4.89
CA TYR A 44 -12.78 -5.88 4.35
C TYR A 44 -12.31 -6.60 3.08
N GLU A 45 -12.09 -7.91 3.14
CA GLU A 45 -11.62 -8.70 2.00
C GLU A 45 -12.54 -8.59 0.78
N THR A 46 -13.87 -8.59 1.01
CA THR A 46 -14.86 -8.41 -0.06
C THR A 46 -14.76 -7.03 -0.72
N ARG A 47 -14.52 -5.98 0.07
CA ARG A 47 -14.34 -4.62 -0.45
C ARG A 47 -13.06 -4.51 -1.27
N GLU A 48 -11.92 -4.93 -0.71
CA GLU A 48 -10.61 -4.88 -1.39
C GLU A 48 -10.64 -5.68 -2.70
N PHE A 49 -11.32 -6.83 -2.72
CA PHE A 49 -11.49 -7.62 -3.93
C PHE A 49 -12.25 -6.85 -5.02
N LYS A 50 -13.37 -6.20 -4.67
CA LYS A 50 -14.16 -5.41 -5.63
C LYS A 50 -13.37 -4.24 -6.19
N GLU A 51 -12.64 -3.52 -5.33
CA GLU A 51 -11.80 -2.40 -5.73
C GLU A 51 -10.66 -2.87 -6.66
N SER A 52 -10.01 -3.98 -6.34
CA SER A 52 -8.98 -4.58 -7.19
C SER A 52 -9.51 -4.96 -8.58
N VAL A 53 -10.70 -5.59 -8.65
CA VAL A 53 -11.34 -5.93 -9.93
C VAL A 53 -11.72 -4.68 -10.72
N ALA A 54 -12.22 -3.64 -10.06
CA ALA A 54 -12.55 -2.38 -10.72
C ALA A 54 -11.30 -1.72 -11.34
N TYR A 55 -10.22 -1.63 -10.57
CA TYR A 55 -8.94 -1.10 -11.03
C TYR A 55 -8.40 -1.87 -12.25
N LEU A 56 -8.44 -3.22 -12.21
CA LEU A 56 -7.97 -4.04 -13.34
C LEU A 56 -8.77 -3.78 -14.63
N LYS A 57 -10.08 -3.52 -14.51
CA LYS A 57 -10.91 -3.13 -15.66
C LYS A 57 -10.57 -1.74 -16.17
N GLU A 58 -10.28 -0.78 -15.28
CA GLU A 58 -9.90 0.58 -15.67
C GLU A 58 -8.61 0.62 -16.49
N ILE A 59 -7.64 -0.25 -16.17
CA ILE A 59 -6.37 -0.34 -16.91
C ILE A 59 -6.43 -1.31 -18.10
N GLY A 60 -7.59 -1.93 -18.38
CA GLY A 60 -7.78 -2.86 -19.48
C GLY A 60 -7.04 -4.20 -19.34
N ALA A 61 -6.73 -4.61 -18.12
CA ALA A 61 -6.06 -5.89 -17.82
C ALA A 61 -7.05 -7.08 -17.73
N VAL A 62 -8.36 -6.80 -17.69
CA VAL A 62 -9.47 -7.76 -17.65
C VAL A 62 -10.63 -7.26 -18.50
#